data_AF-A0A1B8DLQ3-F1
#
_entry.id   AF-A0A1B8DLQ3-F1
#
_cell.length_a   1.000
_cell.length_b   1.000
_cell.length_c   1.000
_cell.angle_alpha   90.00
_cell.angle_beta   90.00
_cell.angle_gamma   90.00
#
_symmetry.space_group_name_H-M   'P 1'
#
loop_
_entity.id
_entity.type
_entity.pdbx_description
1 polymer ?
#
loop_
_entity_poly.entity_id
_entity_poly.type
_entity_poly.pdbx_seq_one_letter_code
_entity_poly.pdbx_strand_id
1 'polypeptide(L)'
;MGQGASEGQWNNAYCVLKKLQGYYELEKRREGKRPFEWKHVKREKKLNDSLAEVVQATLDLAIQEHQWVDASNQVFELLMLSADVHDLVCILETICSGAISDGLWQEATEIVRVFKAIPDYANVAEESLERLRRMWYGAEGLRWTYGSALF
;
A
#
# COMPACT_ATOMS: atom_id res chain seq x y z
N MET A 1 16.58 -23.10 -14.13
CA MET A 1 16.29 -21.79 -14.73
C MET A 1 14.80 -21.78 -15.05
N GLY A 2 13.99 -21.36 -14.07
CA GLY A 2 12.53 -21.26 -14.23
C GLY A 2 12.20 -20.00 -15.02
N GLN A 3 11.51 -20.18 -16.12
CA GLN A 3 11.07 -19.12 -17.03
C GLN A 3 10.26 -18.08 -16.25
N GLY A 4 10.78 -16.86 -16.13
CA GLY A 4 10.01 -15.73 -15.67
C GLY A 4 8.80 -15.57 -16.58
N ALA A 5 7.61 -15.52 -15.98
CA ALA A 5 6.41 -15.11 -16.70
C ALA A 5 6.73 -13.80 -17.43
N SER A 6 6.42 -13.74 -18.72
CA SER A 6 6.83 -12.60 -19.53
C SER A 6 6.16 -11.34 -18.99
N GLU A 7 6.83 -10.19 -19.10
CA GLU A 7 6.33 -8.87 -18.71
C GLU A 7 4.88 -8.61 -19.19
N GLY A 8 4.47 -9.21 -20.32
CA GLY A 8 3.09 -9.17 -20.82
C GLY A 8 2.06 -9.97 -20.01
N GLN A 9 2.44 -11.06 -19.35
CA GLN A 9 1.56 -11.83 -18.46
C GLN A 9 1.33 -11.11 -17.12
N TRP A 10 2.36 -10.47 -16.58
CA TRP A 10 2.27 -9.68 -15.36
C TRP A 10 1.43 -8.41 -15.52
N ASN A 11 1.65 -7.69 -16.62
CA ASN A 11 0.81 -6.55 -16.99
C ASN A 11 -0.67 -6.94 -17.11
N ASN A 12 -0.96 -8.15 -17.60
CA ASN A 12 -2.32 -8.66 -17.67
C ASN A 12 -2.88 -8.98 -16.27
N ALA A 13 -2.11 -9.66 -15.41
CA ALA A 13 -2.52 -9.96 -14.04
C ALA A 13 -2.83 -8.68 -13.24
N TYR A 14 -1.96 -7.68 -13.31
CA TYR A 14 -2.19 -6.38 -12.68
C TYR A 14 -3.46 -5.69 -13.22
N CYS A 15 -3.64 -5.67 -14.55
CA CYS A 15 -4.85 -5.12 -15.17
C CYS A 15 -6.14 -5.81 -14.71
N VAL A 16 -6.11 -7.14 -14.54
CA VAL A 16 -7.25 -7.90 -14.05
C VAL A 16 -7.55 -7.55 -12.59
N LEU A 17 -6.52 -7.48 -11.74
CA LEU A 17 -6.68 -7.12 -10.33
C LEU A 17 -7.25 -5.71 -10.15
N LYS A 18 -6.76 -4.71 -10.87
CA LYS A 18 -7.31 -3.34 -10.83
C LYS A 18 -8.78 -3.28 -11.27
N LYS A 19 -9.17 -4.07 -12.27
CA LYS A 19 -10.58 -4.17 -12.69
C LYS A 19 -11.45 -4.82 -11.61
N LEU A 20 -10.96 -5.89 -10.97
CA LEU A 20 -11.65 -6.55 -9.88
C LEU A 20 -11.81 -5.63 -8.66
N GLN A 21 -10.77 -4.88 -8.30
CA GLN A 21 -10.80 -3.88 -7.25
C GLN A 21 -11.92 -2.85 -7.52
N GLY A 22 -11.92 -2.25 -8.72
CA GLY A 22 -12.96 -1.28 -9.11
C GLY A 22 -14.38 -1.88 -9.11
N TYR A 23 -14.53 -3.15 -9.48
CA TYR A 23 -15.82 -3.85 -9.40
C TYR A 23 -16.31 -3.95 -7.96
N TYR A 24 -15.46 -4.39 -7.03
CA TYR A 24 -15.82 -4.54 -5.62
C TYR A 24 -16.08 -3.19 -4.94
N GLU A 25 -15.33 -2.14 -5.26
CA GLU A 25 -15.60 -0.78 -4.79
C GLU A 25 -16.97 -0.27 -5.24
N LEU A 26 -17.33 -0.50 -6.50
CA LEU A 26 -18.64 -0.13 -7.03
C LEU A 26 -19.77 -0.89 -6.34
N GLU A 27 -19.59 -2.19 -6.08
CA GLU A 27 -20.59 -3.00 -5.40
C GLU A 27 -20.75 -2.58 -3.93
N LYS A 28 -19.65 -2.29 -3.24
CA LYS A 28 -19.67 -1.71 -1.88
C LYS A 28 -20.44 -0.39 -1.85
N ARG A 29 -20.21 0.51 -2.80
CA ARG A 29 -20.95 1.79 -2.91
C ARG A 29 -22.44 1.59 -3.17
N ARG A 30 -22.83 0.52 -3.88
CA ARG A 30 -24.24 0.18 -4.13
C ARG A 30 -24.91 -0.37 -2.89
N GLU A 31 -24.25 -1.30 -2.18
CA GLU A 31 -24.77 -1.88 -0.95
C GLU A 31 -24.91 -0.82 0.15
N GLY A 32 -23.97 0.13 0.28
CA GLY A 32 -24.06 1.24 1.24
C GLY A 32 -25.22 2.21 1.01
N LYS A 33 -25.85 2.19 -0.17
CA LYS A 33 -27.05 3.00 -0.48
C LYS A 33 -28.36 2.28 -0.19
N ARG A 34 -28.33 0.98 0.14
CA ARG A 34 -29.54 0.21 0.39
C ARG A 34 -30.07 0.45 1.81
N PRO A 35 -31.40 0.38 2.01
CA PRO A 35 -32.00 0.45 3.35
C PRO A 35 -31.40 -0.59 4.29
N PHE A 36 -31.30 -0.28 5.59
CA PHE A 36 -30.67 -1.19 6.55
C PHE A 36 -31.45 -2.50 6.71
N GLU A 37 -30.79 -3.63 6.43
CA GLU A 37 -31.24 -4.97 6.75
C GLU A 37 -30.06 -5.77 7.35
N TRP A 38 -30.29 -6.63 8.33
CA TRP A 38 -29.24 -7.48 8.92
C TRP A 38 -28.50 -8.35 7.89
N LYS A 39 -29.18 -8.72 6.79
CA LYS A 39 -28.56 -9.43 5.65
C LYS A 39 -27.52 -8.57 4.91
N HIS A 40 -27.61 -7.24 4.98
CA HIS A 40 -26.66 -6.32 4.36
C HIS A 40 -25.32 -6.32 5.08
N VAL A 41 -25.30 -6.33 6.42
CA VAL A 41 -24.06 -6.38 7.21
C VAL A 41 -23.20 -7.58 6.82
N LYS A 42 -23.82 -8.76 6.67
CA LYS A 42 -23.10 -9.98 6.25
C LYS A 42 -22.57 -9.90 4.81
N ARG A 43 -23.31 -9.26 3.90
CA ARG A 43 -22.89 -9.07 2.50
C ARG A 43 -21.77 -8.05 2.39
N GLU A 44 -21.88 -6.94 3.11
CA GLU A 44 -20.87 -5.89 3.16
C GLU A 44 -19.55 -6.41 3.73
N LYS A 45 -19.60 -7.18 4.82
CA LYS A 45 -18.41 -7.85 5.34
C LYS A 45 -17.76 -8.74 4.29
N LYS A 46 -18.53 -9.61 3.62
CA LYS A 46 -18.00 -10.49 2.58
C LYS A 46 -17.37 -9.70 1.42
N LEU A 47 -17.96 -8.58 1.03
CA LEU A 47 -17.41 -7.69 -0.01
C LEU A 47 -16.12 -7.03 0.44
N ASN A 48 -16.03 -6.57 1.69
CA ASN A 48 -14.80 -6.01 2.26
C ASN A 48 -13.70 -7.08 2.34
N ASP A 49 -14.02 -8.30 2.78
CA ASP A 49 -13.06 -9.41 2.84
C ASP A 49 -12.53 -9.74 1.43
N SER A 50 -13.42 -9.88 0.44
CA SER A 50 -13.01 -10.13 -0.96
C SER A 50 -12.23 -8.97 -1.59
N LEU A 51 -12.58 -7.72 -1.26
CA LEU A 51 -11.82 -6.56 -1.72
C LEU A 51 -10.43 -6.53 -1.08
N ALA A 52 -10.32 -6.83 0.22
CA ALA A 52 -9.04 -6.89 0.92
C ALA A 52 -8.09 -7.94 0.31
N GLU A 53 -8.61 -9.13 -0.05
CA GLU A 53 -7.82 -10.15 -0.75
C GLU A 53 -7.29 -9.64 -2.11
N VAL A 54 -8.11 -8.92 -2.87
CA VAL A 54 -7.70 -8.35 -4.17
C VAL A 54 -6.65 -7.24 -3.99
N VAL A 55 -6.83 -6.37 -2.99
CA VAL A 55 -5.88 -5.31 -2.67
C VAL A 55 -4.56 -5.91 -2.20
N GLN A 56 -4.57 -6.96 -1.37
CA GLN A 56 -3.37 -7.67 -0.94
C GLN A 56 -2.62 -8.30 -2.13
N ALA A 57 -3.33 -9.00 -3.02
CA ALA A 57 -2.70 -9.57 -4.21
C ALA A 57 -2.10 -8.49 -5.14
N THR A 58 -2.73 -7.31 -5.20
CA THR A 58 -2.22 -6.17 -5.98
C THR A 58 -0.98 -5.56 -5.32
N LEU A 59 -0.97 -5.46 -3.99
CA LEU A 59 0.16 -5.01 -3.20
C LEU A 59 1.39 -5.91 -3.40
N ASP A 60 1.22 -7.22 -3.25
CA ASP A 60 2.31 -8.19 -3.39
C ASP A 60 2.94 -8.09 -4.79
N LEU A 61 2.09 -7.93 -5.82
CA LEU A 61 2.55 -7.74 -7.19
C LEU A 61 3.29 -6.42 -7.38
N ALA A 62 2.78 -5.31 -6.84
CA ALA A 62 3.42 -4.01 -6.93
C ALA A 62 4.80 -3.98 -6.23
N ILE A 63 4.95 -4.67 -5.10
CA ILE A 63 6.23 -4.85 -4.42
C ILE A 63 7.20 -5.65 -5.30
N GLN A 64 6.74 -6.77 -5.87
CA GLN A 64 7.58 -7.61 -6.73
C GLN A 64 8.11 -6.85 -7.96
N GLU A 65 7.29 -5.97 -8.53
CA GLU A 65 7.63 -5.17 -9.72
C GLU A 65 8.28 -3.81 -9.38
N HIS A 66 8.64 -3.59 -8.11
CA HIS A 66 9.27 -2.36 -7.62
C HIS A 66 8.43 -1.09 -7.91
N GLN A 67 7.10 -1.23 -8.01
CA GLN A 67 6.16 -0.12 -8.20
C GLN A 67 5.80 0.48 -6.83
N TRP A 68 6.75 1.16 -6.20
CA TRP A 68 6.66 1.52 -4.78
C TRP A 68 5.51 2.46 -4.43
N VAL A 69 5.23 3.46 -5.28
CA VAL A 69 4.07 4.35 -5.09
C VAL A 69 2.76 3.56 -5.15
N ASP A 70 2.60 2.70 -6.15
CA ASP A 70 1.41 1.86 -6.29
C ASP A 70 1.24 0.91 -5.11
N ALA A 71 2.32 0.29 -4.63
CA ALA A 71 2.32 -0.54 -3.44
C ALA A 71 1.85 0.25 -2.21
N SER A 72 2.35 1.47 -2.01
CA SER A 72 1.93 2.32 -0.87
C SER A 72 0.46 2.72 -0.94
N ASN A 73 -0.07 2.95 -2.14
CA ASN A 73 -1.50 3.21 -2.34
C ASN A 73 -2.35 1.99 -1.96
N GLN A 74 -1.88 0.76 -2.26
CA GLN A 74 -2.60 -0.44 -1.83
C GLN A 74 -2.59 -0.61 -0.30
N VAL A 75 -1.50 -0.24 0.39
CA VAL A 75 -1.46 -0.23 1.86
C VAL A 75 -2.49 0.75 2.44
N PHE A 76 -2.64 1.93 1.82
CA PHE A 76 -3.69 2.88 2.22
C PHE A 76 -5.10 2.30 2.04
N GLU A 77 -5.37 1.58 0.96
CA GLU A 77 -6.65 0.89 0.76
C GLU A 77 -6.88 -0.21 1.82
N LEU A 78 -5.87 -1.00 2.17
CA LEU A 78 -5.97 -2.00 3.25
C LEU A 78 -6.26 -1.37 4.61
N LEU A 79 -5.66 -0.21 4.91
CA LEU A 79 -5.94 0.56 6.12
C LEU A 79 -7.43 0.93 6.20
N MET A 80 -8.01 1.39 5.09
CA MET A 80 -9.43 1.73 5.00
C MET A 80 -10.37 0.51 5.08
N LEU A 81 -9.85 -0.69 4.84
CA LEU A 81 -10.57 -1.96 4.89
C LEU A 81 -10.38 -2.72 6.21
N SER A 82 -9.75 -2.11 7.21
CA SER A 82 -9.55 -2.63 8.58
C SER A 82 -8.48 -3.71 8.77
N ALA A 83 -7.36 -3.61 8.05
CA ALA A 83 -6.17 -4.42 8.35
C ALA A 83 -5.47 -3.99 9.66
N ASP A 84 -4.72 -4.92 10.27
CA ASP A 84 -3.93 -4.66 11.48
C ASP A 84 -2.88 -3.58 11.21
N VAL A 85 -2.93 -2.51 12.00
CA VAL A 85 -2.07 -1.34 11.85
C VAL A 85 -0.58 -1.69 11.93
N HIS A 86 -0.19 -2.65 12.77
CA HIS A 86 1.23 -3.01 12.93
C HIS A 86 1.79 -3.68 11.67
N ASP A 87 1.02 -4.57 11.04
CA ASP A 87 1.42 -5.23 9.80
C ASP A 87 1.58 -4.20 8.67
N LEU A 88 0.67 -3.22 8.59
CA LEU A 88 0.75 -2.17 7.57
C LEU A 88 1.96 -1.25 7.75
N VAL A 89 2.34 -0.93 9.00
CA VAL A 89 3.57 -0.15 9.29
C VAL A 89 4.82 -0.89 8.79
N CYS A 90 4.93 -2.19 9.06
CA CYS A 90 6.04 -3.02 8.59
C CYS A 90 6.11 -3.09 7.05
N ILE A 91 4.94 -3.17 6.39
CA ILE A 91 4.87 -3.19 4.92
C ILE A 91 5.28 -1.82 4.36
N LEU A 92 4.80 -0.70 4.92
CA LEU A 92 5.21 0.64 4.47
C LEU A 92 6.70 0.87 4.66
N GLU A 93 7.29 0.36 5.74
CA GLU A 93 8.74 0.40 5.94
C GLU A 93 9.48 -0.36 4.83
N THR A 94 8.99 -1.55 4.47
CA THR A 94 9.55 -2.35 3.37
C THR A 94 9.47 -1.60 2.04
N ILE A 95 8.33 -1.01 1.71
CA ILE A 95 8.13 -0.26 0.46
C ILE A 95 9.02 0.99 0.43
N CYS A 96 9.07 1.74 1.53
CA CYS A 96 9.86 2.97 1.60
C CYS A 96 11.37 2.69 1.57
N SER A 97 11.82 1.63 2.25
CA SER A 97 13.23 1.20 2.21
C SER A 97 13.63 0.69 0.82
N GLY A 98 12.73 0.01 0.11
CA GLY A 98 12.87 -0.34 -1.31
C GLY A 98 13.08 0.89 -2.18
N ALA A 99 12.16 1.86 -2.11
CA ALA A 99 12.27 3.12 -2.86
C ALA A 99 13.56 3.92 -2.55
N ILE A 100 13.99 3.95 -1.28
CA ILE A 100 15.27 4.55 -0.88
C ILE A 100 16.45 3.82 -1.52
N SER A 101 16.43 2.48 -1.52
CA SER A 101 17.52 1.66 -2.05
C SER A 101 17.64 1.77 -3.58
N ASP A 102 16.50 1.94 -4.26
CA ASP A 102 16.44 2.16 -5.71
C ASP A 102 16.76 3.62 -6.11
N GLY A 103 17.01 4.51 -5.13
CA GLY A 103 17.32 5.92 -5.37
C GLY A 103 16.12 6.77 -5.78
N LEU A 104 14.90 6.27 -5.60
CA LEU A 104 13.63 6.91 -5.96
C LEU A 104 13.17 7.85 -4.83
N TRP A 105 13.93 8.93 -4.60
CA TRP A 105 13.74 9.86 -3.46
C TRP A 105 12.35 10.51 -3.42
N GLN A 106 11.82 10.90 -4.58
CA GLN A 106 10.52 11.53 -4.65
C GLN A 106 9.40 10.55 -4.26
N GLU A 107 9.51 9.29 -4.69
CA GLU A 107 8.55 8.24 -4.33
C GLU A 107 8.64 7.91 -2.85
N ALA A 108 9.85 7.72 -2.32
CA ALA A 108 10.06 7.48 -0.90
C ALA A 108 9.49 8.63 -0.05
N THR A 109 9.59 9.88 -0.51
CA THR A 109 8.96 11.05 0.12
C THR A 109 7.43 10.93 0.16
N GLU A 110 6.82 10.44 -0.92
CA GLU A 110 5.37 10.23 -1.01
C GLU A 110 4.93 9.10 -0.09
N ILE A 111 5.67 8.00 -0.05
CA ILE A 111 5.38 6.83 0.80
C ILE A 111 5.43 7.21 2.29
N VAL A 112 6.40 8.04 2.71
CA VAL A 112 6.45 8.55 4.10
C VAL A 112 5.17 9.28 4.50
N ARG A 113 4.46 9.93 3.56
CA ARG A 113 3.19 10.61 3.86
C ARG A 113 2.06 9.63 4.17
N VAL A 114 2.11 8.41 3.62
CA VAL A 114 1.09 7.38 3.87
C VAL A 114 1.09 6.94 5.33
N PHE A 115 2.25 6.95 6.02
CA PHE A 115 2.31 6.71 7.46
C PHE A 115 1.38 7.66 8.24
N LYS A 116 1.21 8.92 7.81
CA LYS A 116 0.35 9.89 8.52
C LYS A 116 -1.13 9.56 8.45
N ALA A 117 -1.54 8.67 7.55
CA ALA A 117 -2.92 8.16 7.50
C ALA A 117 -3.18 7.13 8.60
N ILE A 118 -2.14 6.53 9.18
CA ILE A 118 -2.26 5.50 10.19
C ILE A 118 -2.70 6.13 11.53
N PRO A 119 -3.73 5.57 12.20
CA PRO A 119 -4.10 6.01 13.54
C PRO A 119 -2.93 5.87 14.51
N ASP A 120 -2.66 6.93 15.27
CA ASP A 120 -1.56 6.98 16.24
C ASP A 120 -0.17 6.68 15.64
N TYR A 121 0.04 7.02 14.36
CA TYR A 121 1.28 6.70 13.65
C TYR A 121 2.54 7.20 14.35
N ALA A 122 2.47 8.32 15.08
CA ALA A 122 3.62 8.87 15.78
C ALA A 122 4.19 7.89 16.81
N ASN A 123 3.35 7.07 17.42
CA ASN A 123 3.77 6.03 18.36
C ASN A 123 4.00 4.70 17.63
N VAL A 124 3.04 4.27 16.80
CA VAL A 124 3.08 2.91 16.21
C VAL A 124 4.17 2.76 15.15
N ALA A 125 4.52 3.85 14.44
CA ALA A 125 5.54 3.84 13.40
C ALA A 125 6.86 4.49 13.83
N GLU A 126 7.04 4.88 15.10
CA GLU A 126 8.23 5.59 15.58
C GLU A 126 9.52 4.87 15.19
N GLU A 127 9.60 3.58 15.49
CA GLU A 127 10.81 2.78 15.24
C GLU A 127 11.07 2.61 13.74
N SER A 128 10.03 2.35 12.96
CA SER A 128 10.11 2.24 11.50
C SER A 128 10.56 3.55 10.85
N LEU A 129 10.01 4.69 11.28
CA LEU A 129 10.39 6.01 10.77
C LEU A 129 11.83 6.35 11.14
N GLU A 130 12.30 6.00 12.33
CA GLU A 130 13.69 6.19 12.74
C GLU A 130 14.65 5.31 11.93
N ARG A 131 14.28 4.07 11.61
CA ARG A 131 15.07 3.20 10.71
C ARG A 131 15.15 3.78 9.29
N LEU A 132 14.02 4.20 8.73
CA LEU A 132 13.95 4.87 7.42
C LEU A 132 14.76 6.15 7.40
N ARG A 133 14.70 6.95 8.47
CA ARG A 133 15.48 8.18 8.64
C ARG A 133 16.98 7.88 8.58
N ARG A 134 17.46 6.84 9.26
CA ARG A 134 18.88 6.42 9.20
C ARG A 134 19.28 6.00 7.80
N MET A 135 18.45 5.24 7.08
CA MET A 135 18.70 4.91 5.67
C MET A 135 18.73 6.16 4.77
N TRP A 136 17.82 7.10 5.03
CA TRP A 136 17.72 8.38 4.32
C TRP A 136 18.89 9.33 4.56
N TYR A 137 19.58 9.27 5.69
CA TYR A 137 20.77 10.08 5.92
C TYR A 137 22.08 9.32 5.68
N GLY A 138 22.05 7.97 5.71
CA GLY A 138 23.21 7.10 5.52
C GLY A 138 23.63 6.90 4.06
N ALA A 139 22.70 6.89 3.09
CA ALA A 139 23.06 6.84 1.67
C ALA A 139 23.64 8.18 1.14
N GLU A 140 24.68 8.09 0.31
CA GLU A 140 25.43 9.24 -0.23
C GLU A 140 24.65 9.95 -1.37
N GLY A 141 24.70 11.30 -1.46
CA GLY A 141 24.14 12.06 -2.61
C GLY A 141 23.39 13.37 -2.31
N LEU A 142 22.87 14.02 -3.37
CA LEU A 142 22.18 15.34 -3.41
C LEU A 142 20.77 15.34 -2.74
N ARG A 143 20.65 14.86 -1.50
CA ARG A 143 19.39 14.61 -0.78
C ARG A 143 18.75 15.83 -0.08
N TRP A 144 19.48 16.94 0.07
CA TRP A 144 19.05 18.09 0.88
C TRP A 144 17.83 18.85 0.33
N THR A 145 17.51 18.69 -0.96
CA THR A 145 16.36 19.39 -1.58
C THR A 145 15.00 18.80 -1.21
N TYR A 146 14.93 17.53 -0.80
CA TYR A 146 13.66 16.83 -0.54
C TYR A 146 13.44 16.44 0.94
N GLY A 147 14.51 16.37 1.75
CA GLY A 147 14.49 15.69 3.05
C GLY A 147 14.16 16.50 4.31
N SER A 148 14.34 17.83 4.32
CA SER A 148 14.40 18.60 5.58
C SER A 148 13.08 18.74 6.34
N ALA A 149 11.95 18.36 5.74
CA ALA A 149 10.61 18.44 6.34
C ALA A 149 9.87 17.09 6.43
N LEU A 150 10.54 15.96 6.16
CA LEU A 150 9.91 14.64 6.05
C LEU A 150 9.82 13.85 7.36
N PHE A 151 10.86 13.91 8.18
CA PHE A 151 11.00 13.17 9.44
C PHE A 151 11.18 14.13 10.61
#